data_AF-A0A1L7NMH7-F1
#
_entry.id   AF-A0A1L7NMH7-F1
#
_cell.length_a   1.000
_cell.length_b   1.000
_cell.length_c   1.000
_cell.angle_alpha   90.00
_cell.angle_beta   90.00
_cell.angle_gamma   90.00
#
_symmetry.space_group_name_H-M   'P 1'
#
loop_
_entity.id
_entity.type
_entity.pdbx_description
1 polymer ?
#
loop_
_entity_poly.entity_id
_entity_poly.type
_entity_poly.pdbx_seq_one_letter_code
_entity_poly.pdbx_strand_id
1 'polypeptide(L)'
;MSAEQTLQQYLISLKEGDVVYRESGANSVDRVRVSRTTRTQIILVTGGRYNRTTGASIGSTSGWERSVIMQPTPQIKAKWQRLYLAKWASKTLPGIFQSLTQEQQAELYRQIKAMEAKNKGVDDGQPVPGTDNESPIPCED
;
A
#
# COMPACT_ATOMS: atom_id res chain seq x y z
N MET A 1 5.97 4.76 -30.82
CA MET A 1 4.86 5.39 -30.08
C MET A 1 5.47 6.36 -29.07
N SER A 2 4.94 7.58 -28.94
CA SER A 2 5.44 8.56 -27.97
C SER A 2 5.04 8.19 -26.54
N ALA A 3 5.86 8.56 -25.55
CA ALA A 3 5.57 8.32 -24.13
C ALA A 3 4.24 8.98 -23.69
N GLU A 4 3.91 10.15 -24.22
CA GLU A 4 2.64 10.85 -23.93
C GLU A 4 1.41 10.09 -24.45
N GLN A 5 1.51 9.53 -25.66
CA GLN A 5 0.44 8.72 -26.25
C GLN A 5 0.19 7.45 -25.42
N THR A 6 1.26 6.88 -24.87
CA THR A 6 1.20 5.67 -24.03
C THR A 6 0.54 5.98 -22.67
N LEU A 7 0.86 7.13 -22.07
CA LEU A 7 0.22 7.59 -20.84
C LEU A 7 -1.27 7.88 -21.04
N GLN A 8 -1.62 8.62 -22.10
CA GLN A 8 -3.02 8.95 -22.38
C GLN A 8 -3.87 7.70 -22.64
N GLN A 9 -3.36 6.74 -23.40
CA GLN A 9 -4.04 5.45 -23.62
C GLN A 9 -4.24 4.68 -22.31
N TYR A 10 -3.22 4.66 -21.45
CA TYR A 10 -3.33 4.08 -20.11
C TYR A 10 -4.41 4.75 -19.27
N LEU A 11 -4.43 6.08 -19.21
CA LEU A 11 -5.41 6.82 -18.39
C LEU A 11 -6.84 6.64 -18.89
N ILE A 12 -7.03 6.53 -20.21
CA ILE A 12 -8.34 6.29 -20.82
C ILE A 12 -8.83 4.87 -20.52
N SER A 13 -7.94 3.88 -20.45
CA SER A 13 -8.29 2.48 -20.19
C SER A 13 -8.67 2.18 -18.74
N LEU A 14 -8.34 3.08 -17.80
CA LEU A 14 -8.65 2.92 -16.38
C LEU A 14 -10.15 2.80 -16.08
N LYS A 15 -10.46 1.88 -15.17
CA LYS A 15 -11.81 1.57 -14.68
C LYS A 15 -11.85 1.64 -13.15
N GLU A 16 -13.07 1.62 -12.63
CA GLU A 16 -13.31 1.50 -11.20
C GLU A 16 -12.69 0.21 -10.64
N GLY A 17 -12.04 0.30 -9.48
CA GLY A 17 -11.33 -0.81 -8.86
C GLY A 17 -9.86 -0.96 -9.27
N ASP A 18 -9.44 -0.33 -10.36
CA ASP A 18 -8.06 -0.37 -10.83
C ASP A 18 -7.08 0.26 -9.84
N VAL A 19 -5.86 -0.25 -9.80
CA VAL A 19 -4.79 0.28 -8.96
C VAL A 19 -3.86 1.13 -9.82
N VAL A 20 -3.65 2.37 -9.38
CA VAL A 20 -2.81 3.36 -10.06
C VAL A 20 -1.67 3.80 -9.16
N TYR A 21 -0.61 4.33 -9.78
CA TYR A 21 0.48 4.98 -9.09
C TYR A 21 0.33 6.49 -9.24
N ARG A 22 0.36 7.20 -8.12
CA ARG A 22 0.24 8.65 -8.07
C ARG A 22 1.54 9.23 -7.53
N GLU A 23 2.17 10.13 -8.27
CA GLU A 23 3.23 10.98 -7.72
C GLU A 23 2.62 12.20 -7.04
N SER A 24 3.10 12.57 -5.86
CA SER A 24 2.67 13.77 -5.11
C SER A 24 3.91 14.49 -4.60
N GLY A 25 4.22 15.65 -5.18
CA GLY A 25 5.47 16.35 -4.91
C GLY A 25 6.72 15.61 -5.42
N ALA A 26 7.91 16.12 -5.09
CA ALA A 26 9.16 15.67 -5.72
C ALA A 26 9.56 14.22 -5.39
N ASN A 27 9.12 13.68 -4.25
CA ASN A 27 9.66 12.43 -3.70
C ASN A 27 8.62 11.44 -3.15
N SER A 28 7.33 11.61 -3.45
CA SER A 28 6.31 10.68 -2.96
C SER A 28 5.60 10.01 -4.12
N VAL A 29 5.55 8.67 -4.07
CA VAL A 29 4.71 7.87 -4.96
C VAL A 29 3.81 7.01 -4.09
N ASP A 30 2.52 7.08 -4.35
CA ASP A 30 1.50 6.31 -3.67
C ASP A 30 0.84 5.32 -4.62
N ARG A 31 0.40 4.19 -4.08
CA ARG A 31 -0.38 3.18 -4.80
C ARG A 31 -1.82 3.25 -4.30
N VAL A 32 -2.73 3.72 -5.16
CA VAL A 32 -4.10 4.08 -4.77
C VAL A 32 -5.09 3.43 -5.73
N ARG A 33 -6.28 3.09 -5.23
CA ARG A 33 -7.34 2.51 -6.05
C ARG A 33 -8.21 3.61 -6.68
N VAL A 34 -8.66 3.37 -7.90
CA VAL A 34 -9.66 4.17 -8.59
C VAL A 34 -11.02 3.87 -7.97
N SER A 35 -11.66 4.90 -7.44
CA SER A 35 -13.02 4.81 -6.92
C SER A 35 -14.05 4.90 -8.03
N ARG A 36 -13.83 5.74 -9.04
CA ARG A 36 -14.75 5.92 -10.16
C ARG A 36 -14.05 6.61 -11.31
N THR A 37 -14.48 6.35 -12.55
CA THR A 37 -14.10 7.15 -13.71
C THR A 37 -15.31 7.81 -14.36
N THR A 38 -15.11 9.00 -14.91
CA THR A 38 -16.10 9.75 -15.69
C THR A 38 -15.51 10.06 -17.06
N ARG A 39 -16.27 10.70 -17.96
CA ARG A 39 -15.77 11.05 -19.30
C ARG A 39 -14.49 11.91 -19.25
N THR A 40 -14.33 12.76 -18.25
CA THR A 40 -13.23 13.73 -18.16
C THR A 40 -12.33 13.53 -16.95
N GLN A 41 -12.74 12.70 -15.97
CA GLN A 41 -12.05 12.60 -14.69
C GLN A 41 -11.83 11.16 -14.24
N ILE A 42 -10.76 10.97 -13.49
CA ILE A 42 -10.47 9.78 -12.67
C ILE A 42 -10.58 10.23 -11.21
N ILE A 43 -11.36 9.51 -10.42
CA ILE A 43 -11.57 9.79 -9.00
C ILE A 43 -10.95 8.64 -8.22
N LEU A 44 -10.03 8.96 -7.32
CA LEU A 44 -9.37 7.98 -6.45
C LEU A 44 -10.17 7.80 -5.16
N VAL A 45 -9.99 6.66 -4.49
CA VAL A 45 -10.61 6.39 -3.17
C VAL A 45 -10.22 7.40 -2.09
N THR A 46 -9.12 8.13 -2.28
CA THR A 46 -8.69 9.24 -1.42
C THR A 46 -9.50 10.53 -1.64
N GLY A 47 -10.45 10.54 -2.59
CA GLY A 47 -11.21 11.73 -3.00
C GLY A 47 -10.50 12.61 -4.02
N GLY A 48 -9.22 12.32 -4.34
CA GLY A 48 -8.45 13.06 -5.34
C GLY A 48 -9.06 12.92 -6.74
N ARG A 49 -9.22 14.05 -7.44
CA ARG A 49 -9.76 14.12 -8.79
C ARG A 49 -8.63 14.42 -9.77
N TYR A 50 -8.60 13.70 -10.89
CA TYR A 50 -7.54 13.78 -11.89
C TYR A 50 -8.13 13.90 -13.28
N ASN A 51 -7.48 14.65 -14.15
CA ASN A 51 -7.85 14.76 -15.55
C ASN A 51 -7.60 13.41 -16.24
N ARG A 52 -8.62 12.89 -16.95
CA ARG A 52 -8.54 11.58 -17.60
C ARG A 52 -7.58 11.53 -18.79
N THR A 53 -7.23 12.68 -19.36
CA THR A 53 -6.32 12.77 -20.50
C THR A 53 -4.88 12.99 -20.06
N THR A 54 -4.65 13.86 -19.08
CA THR A 54 -3.30 14.25 -18.66
C THR A 54 -2.84 13.58 -17.37
N GLY A 55 -3.76 13.00 -16.60
CA GLY A 55 -3.47 12.38 -15.30
C GLY A 55 -3.18 13.39 -14.19
N ALA A 56 -3.20 14.70 -14.48
CA ALA A 56 -2.91 15.76 -13.51
C ALA A 56 -4.08 16.00 -12.54
N SER A 57 -3.77 16.32 -11.29
CA SER A 57 -4.78 16.63 -10.27
C SER A 57 -5.60 17.87 -10.62
N ILE A 58 -6.91 17.77 -10.45
CA ILE A 58 -7.87 18.86 -10.63
C ILE A 58 -8.20 19.45 -9.25
N GLY A 59 -8.01 20.75 -9.08
CA GLY A 59 -8.48 21.47 -7.91
C GLY A 59 -7.64 21.29 -6.63
N SER A 60 -6.34 20.96 -6.76
CA SER A 60 -5.42 21.02 -5.61
C SER A 60 -5.39 22.44 -5.07
N THR A 61 -6.12 22.69 -3.98
CA THR A 61 -6.39 24.02 -3.41
C THR A 61 -5.15 24.63 -2.76
N SER A 62 -4.14 23.82 -2.47
CA SER A 62 -2.92 24.24 -1.77
C SER A 62 -1.81 24.73 -2.69
N GLY A 63 -1.93 24.62 -4.03
CA GLY A 63 -0.91 25.08 -5.00
C GLY A 63 0.45 24.37 -4.93
N TRP A 64 0.73 23.66 -3.83
CA TRP A 64 2.04 23.11 -3.47
C TRP A 64 2.14 21.61 -3.78
N GLU A 65 1.03 20.90 -3.80
CA GLU A 65 0.98 19.50 -4.25
C GLU A 65 0.37 19.42 -5.65
N ARG A 66 1.22 19.57 -6.67
CA ARG A 66 0.93 19.01 -7.99
C ARG A 66 1.07 17.50 -7.86
N SER A 67 -0.04 16.77 -8.05
CA SER A 67 -0.02 15.31 -8.12
C SER A 67 -0.45 14.82 -9.49
N VAL A 68 0.15 13.72 -9.94
CA VAL A 68 -0.09 13.16 -11.27
C VAL A 68 -0.19 11.64 -11.20
N ILE A 69 -1.16 11.07 -11.93
CA ILE A 69 -1.23 9.63 -12.15
C ILE A 69 -0.18 9.25 -13.19
N MET A 70 0.68 8.31 -12.81
CA MET A 70 1.75 7.83 -13.67
C MET A 70 1.41 6.47 -14.27
N GLN A 71 1.96 6.21 -15.44
CA GLN A 71 1.94 4.87 -16.01
C GLN A 71 2.70 3.89 -15.11
N PRO A 72 2.20 2.66 -14.90
CA PRO A 72 2.83 1.65 -14.03
C PRO A 72 4.06 1.01 -14.69
N THR A 73 5.10 1.79 -14.97
CA THR A 73 6.37 1.29 -15.50
C THR A 73 7.18 0.58 -14.41
N PRO A 74 8.13 -0.31 -14.78
CA PRO A 74 9.01 -0.96 -13.81
C PRO A 74 9.74 0.03 -12.89
N GLN A 75 10.16 1.18 -13.42
CA GLN A 75 10.86 2.22 -12.67
C GLN A 75 9.95 2.85 -11.61
N ILE A 76 8.69 3.15 -11.96
CA ILE A 76 7.72 3.70 -11.00
C ILE A 76 7.38 2.70 -9.90
N LYS A 77 7.21 1.42 -10.26
CA LYS A 77 6.98 0.35 -9.27
C LYS A 77 8.14 0.22 -8.29
N ALA A 78 9.37 0.26 -8.78
CA ALA A 78 10.58 0.23 -7.95
C ALA A 78 10.69 1.48 -7.05
N LYS A 79 10.40 2.68 -7.59
CA LYS A 79 10.37 3.93 -6.82
C LYS A 79 9.35 3.87 -5.68
N TRP A 80 8.12 3.43 -5.98
CA TRP A 80 7.07 3.22 -4.98
C TRP A 80 7.52 2.23 -3.90
N GLN A 81 8.04 1.06 -4.29
CA GLN A 81 8.47 0.04 -3.35
C GLN A 81 9.57 0.57 -2.43
N ARG A 82 10.59 1.26 -2.97
CA ARG A 82 11.67 1.86 -2.18
C ARG A 82 11.14 2.85 -1.14
N LEU A 83 10.25 3.76 -1.54
CA LEU A 83 9.67 4.77 -0.64
C LEU A 83 8.78 4.13 0.42
N TYR A 84 7.98 3.12 0.04
CA TYR A 84 7.15 2.37 0.96
C TYR A 84 8.00 1.64 2.00
N LEU A 85 9.07 0.96 1.57
CA LEU A 85 10.03 0.29 2.45
C LEU A 85 10.69 1.26 3.42
N ALA A 86 11.18 2.40 2.92
CA ALA A 86 11.80 3.43 3.77
C ALA A 86 10.83 3.97 4.82
N LYS A 87 9.56 4.25 4.44
CA LYS A 87 8.52 4.73 5.36
C LYS A 87 8.11 3.67 6.38
N TRP A 88 8.00 2.41 5.97
CA TRP A 88 7.70 1.32 6.87
C TRP A 88 8.83 1.11 7.88
N ALA A 89 10.07 1.17 7.41
CA ALA A 89 11.21 0.94 8.26
C ALA A 89 11.54 2.10 9.18
N SER A 90 11.31 3.35 8.78
CA SER A 90 11.42 4.48 9.71
C SER A 90 10.44 4.36 10.87
N LYS A 91 9.28 3.72 10.65
CA LYS A 91 8.28 3.44 11.70
C LYS A 91 8.61 2.21 12.55
N THR A 92 9.22 1.18 11.95
CA THR A 92 9.43 -0.13 12.60
C THR A 92 10.81 -0.29 13.21
N LEU A 93 11.84 0.33 12.61
CA LEU A 93 13.25 0.22 12.97
C LEU A 93 13.92 1.60 12.87
N PRO A 94 13.57 2.56 13.76
CA PRO A 94 14.18 3.89 13.74
C PRO A 94 15.71 3.76 13.89
N GLY A 95 16.46 4.33 12.93
CA GLY A 95 17.93 4.39 12.94
C GLY A 95 18.66 3.27 12.20
N ILE A 96 18.15 2.03 12.18
CA ILE A 96 18.85 0.89 11.57
C ILE A 96 18.69 0.88 10.04
N PHE A 97 17.57 1.38 9.52
CA PHE A 97 17.29 1.24 8.08
C PHE A 97 18.06 2.21 7.19
N GLN A 98 18.48 3.37 7.72
CA GLN A 98 19.25 4.36 6.96
C GLN A 98 20.69 3.92 6.69
N SER A 99 21.22 2.97 7.47
CA SER A 99 22.58 2.43 7.29
C SER A 99 22.63 1.18 6.40
N LEU A 100 21.48 0.69 5.91
CA LEU A 100 21.39 -0.54 5.12
C LEU A 100 21.33 -0.28 3.62
N THR A 101 21.94 -1.17 2.83
CA THR A 101 21.86 -1.14 1.37
C THR A 101 20.46 -1.50 0.87
N GLN A 102 20.13 -1.14 -0.37
CA GLN A 102 18.79 -1.38 -0.94
C GLN A 102 18.39 -2.87 -0.95
N GLU A 103 19.36 -3.77 -1.19
CA GLU A 103 19.13 -5.21 -1.12
C GLU A 103 18.83 -5.68 0.30
N GLN A 104 19.58 -5.17 1.29
CA GLN A 104 19.37 -5.49 2.70
C GLN A 104 18.01 -4.99 3.20
N GLN A 105 17.59 -3.80 2.77
CA GLN A 105 16.27 -3.24 3.07
C GLN A 105 15.13 -4.10 2.51
N ALA A 106 15.27 -4.60 1.28
CA ALA A 106 14.28 -5.48 0.66
C ALA A 106 14.21 -6.84 1.37
N GLU A 107 15.36 -7.38 1.78
CA GLU A 107 15.44 -8.65 2.51
C GLU A 107 14.82 -8.56 3.91
N LEU A 108 15.15 -7.51 4.68
CA LEU A 108 14.55 -7.25 6.00
C LEU A 108 13.02 -7.15 5.92
N TYR A 109 12.51 -6.49 4.88
CA TYR A 109 11.07 -6.42 4.65
C TYR A 109 10.45 -7.78 4.36
N ARG A 110 11.08 -8.61 3.52
CA ARG A 110 10.60 -9.97 3.25
C ARG A 110 10.56 -10.80 4.53
N GLN A 111 11.61 -10.73 5.34
CA GLN A 111 11.70 -11.47 6.61
C GLN A 111 10.65 -11.02 7.62
N ILE A 112 10.45 -9.72 7.81
CA ILE A 112 9.44 -9.23 8.76
C ILE A 112 8.03 -9.54 8.24
N LYS A 113 7.75 -9.41 6.94
CA LYS A 113 6.45 -9.82 6.38
C LYS A 113 6.20 -11.31 6.51
N ALA A 114 7.23 -12.15 6.36
CA ALA A 114 7.12 -13.58 6.57
C ALA A 114 6.88 -13.92 8.05
N MET A 115 7.52 -13.21 8.99
CA MET A 115 7.25 -13.36 10.43
C MET A 115 5.84 -12.87 10.80
N GLU A 116 5.38 -11.73 10.28
CA GLU A 116 4.00 -11.25 10.48
C GLU A 116 2.98 -12.25 9.93
N ALA A 117 3.24 -12.84 8.76
CA ALA A 117 2.37 -13.86 8.18
C ALA A 117 2.35 -15.16 9.02
N LYS A 118 3.50 -15.57 9.57
CA LYS A 118 3.59 -16.71 10.50
C LYS A 118 2.84 -16.44 11.81
N ASN A 119 3.01 -15.27 12.40
CA ASN A 119 2.34 -14.91 13.66
C ASN A 119 0.83 -14.76 13.48
N LYS A 120 0.36 -14.33 12.30
CA LYS A 120 -1.07 -14.27 11.98
C LYS A 120 -1.71 -15.63 11.73
N GLY A 121 -0.91 -16.70 11.60
CA GLY A 121 -1.38 -18.09 11.51
C GLY A 121 -1.34 -18.86 12.84
N VAL A 122 -0.94 -18.22 13.94
CA VAL A 122 -0.89 -18.86 15.28
C VAL A 122 -2.11 -18.49 16.14
N ASP A 123 -2.91 -17.50 15.73
CA ASP A 123 -4.08 -17.00 16.48
C ASP A 123 -5.43 -17.66 16.08
N ASP A 124 -5.40 -18.83 15.44
CA ASP A 124 -6.63 -19.54 15.00
C ASP A 124 -6.53 -21.07 15.22
N GLY A 125 -5.94 -21.49 16.36
CA GLY A 125 -5.75 -22.92 16.58
C GLY A 125 -5.15 -23.37 17.89
N GLN A 126 -5.34 -22.65 19.00
CA GLN A 126 -5.06 -23.23 20.32
C GLN A 126 -6.36 -23.75 20.93
N PRO A 127 -6.61 -25.08 20.94
CA PRO A 127 -7.70 -25.63 21.72
C PRO A 127 -7.37 -25.36 23.19
N VAL A 128 -8.29 -24.69 23.87
CA VAL A 128 -8.34 -24.65 25.33
C VAL A 128 -8.29 -26.09 25.85
N PRO A 129 -7.37 -26.46 26.75
CA PRO A 129 -7.50 -27.74 27.44
C PRO A 129 -8.78 -27.68 28.28
N GLY A 130 -9.64 -28.66 28.02
CA GLY A 130 -10.99 -28.74 28.54
C GLY A 130 -11.07 -28.64 30.06
N THR A 131 -12.16 -28.03 30.50
CA THR A 131 -12.76 -28.21 31.82
C THR A 131 -13.14 -29.69 32.01
N ASP A 132 -12.25 -30.48 32.58
CA ASP A 132 -12.59 -31.79 33.17
C ASP A 132 -12.98 -31.59 34.64
N ASN A 133 -14.27 -31.35 34.81
CA ASN A 133 -15.15 -32.07 35.73
C ASN A 133 -14.47 -32.82 36.91
N GLU A 134 -14.30 -32.15 38.06
CA GLU A 134 -14.10 -32.86 39.34
C GLU A 134 -15.05 -32.29 40.40
N SER A 135 -16.14 -33.02 40.64
CA SER A 135 -16.82 -33.06 41.93
C SER A 135 -17.52 -34.41 42.06
N PRO A 136 -17.06 -35.22 43.02
CA PRO A 136 -17.98 -35.94 43.87
C PRO A 136 -17.73 -35.60 45.34
N ILE A 137 -18.81 -35.27 46.02
CA ILE A 137 -18.95 -35.12 47.47
C ILE A 137 -18.63 -36.47 48.15
N PRO A 138 -18.11 -36.47 49.39
CA PRO A 138 -18.85 -37.21 50.40
C PRO A 138 -19.01 -36.45 51.71
N CYS A 139 -20.17 -36.70 52.32
CA CYS A 139 -20.56 -36.33 53.68
C CYS A 139 -19.67 -37.05 54.69
N GLU A 140 -19.29 -36.37 55.77
CA GLU A 140 -19.00 -37.00 57.06
C GLU A 140 -19.66 -36.18 58.19
N ASP A 141 -19.97 -36.93 59.25
CA ASP A 141 -20.90 -36.73 60.38
C ASP A 141 -20.69 -35.48 61.25
#